data_AF-A0AAW0BL15-F1
#
_entry.id   AF-A0AAW0BL15-F1
#
_cell.length_a   1.000
_cell.length_b   1.000
_cell.length_c   1.000
_cell.angle_alpha   90.00
_cell.angle_beta   90.00
_cell.angle_gamma   90.00
#
_symmetry.space_group_name_H-M   'P 1'
#
loop_
_entity.id
_entity.type
_entity.pdbx_description
1 polymer ?
#
loop_
_entity_poly.entity_id
_entity_poly.type
_entity_poly.pdbx_seq_one_letter_code
_entity_poly.pdbx_strand_id
1 'polypeptide(L)'
;MQFITQILGWGGFIRVDGSLYQWMGGAFNNSRFNSLAGIMATVDDITITPTRTIYLLAAGPMRFNFTFLSPIEPEDLALQSFPFGYVYVDATSSDGNAHNVQVYSDLSGGPSGKFTS
;
A
#
# COMPACT_ATOMS: atom_id res chain seq x y z
N MET A 1 11.23 30.26 1.03
CA MET A 1 11.40 29.13 0.09
C MET A 1 11.06 27.86 0.85
N GLN A 2 9.83 27.37 0.71
CA GLN A 2 9.38 26.17 1.41
C GLN A 2 9.69 24.97 0.50
N PHE A 3 10.68 24.17 0.87
CA PHE A 3 10.93 22.91 0.19
C PHE A 3 9.77 21.96 0.51
N ILE A 4 9.02 21.57 -0.52
CA ILE A 4 8.02 20.52 -0.39
C ILE A 4 8.78 19.20 -0.55
N THR A 5 9.06 18.51 0.55
CA THR A 5 9.51 17.12 0.52
C THR A 5 8.33 16.24 0.07
N GLN A 6 8.23 15.98 -1.22
CA GLN A 6 7.38 14.91 -1.73
C GLN A 6 8.06 13.58 -1.41
N ILE A 7 7.42 12.74 -0.59
CA ILE A 7 7.87 11.36 -0.40
C ILE A 7 7.69 10.64 -1.74
N LEU A 8 8.79 10.25 -2.35
CA LEU A 8 8.81 9.23 -3.40
C LEU A 8 8.47 7.91 -2.71
N GLY A 9 7.27 7.38 -2.90
CA GLY A 9 6.85 6.18 -2.18
C GLY A 9 5.55 5.59 -2.67
N TRP A 10 5.36 4.31 -2.34
CA TRP A 10 4.10 3.58 -2.43
C TRP A 10 3.09 4.19 -1.45
N GLY A 11 1.91 4.55 -1.94
CA GLY A 11 0.76 4.91 -1.12
C GLY A 11 -0.23 3.75 -1.05
N GLY A 12 -0.78 3.49 0.14
CA GLY A 12 -1.72 2.41 0.35
C GLY A 12 -2.80 2.75 1.37
N PHE A 13 -4.05 2.60 0.96
CA PHE A 13 -5.22 2.80 1.83
C PHE A 13 -6.19 1.61 1.79
N ILE A 14 -6.89 1.41 2.91
CA ILE A 14 -7.98 0.47 3.07
C ILE A 14 -9.17 1.25 3.63
N ARG A 15 -10.36 1.06 3.08
CA ARG A 15 -11.60 1.55 3.68
C ARG A 15 -12.43 0.37 4.15
N VAL A 16 -12.86 0.41 5.41
CA VAL A 16 -13.78 -0.56 6.01
C VAL A 16 -14.99 0.20 6.54
N ASP A 17 -16.19 -0.08 6.01
CA ASP A 17 -17.45 0.56 6.40
C ASP A 17 -17.43 2.10 6.44
N GLY A 18 -16.66 2.71 5.53
CA GLY A 18 -16.50 4.16 5.46
C GLY A 18 -15.29 4.72 6.22
N SER A 19 -14.75 3.99 7.20
CA SER A 19 -13.53 4.36 7.93
C SER A 19 -12.29 4.10 7.08
N LEU A 20 -11.43 5.11 6.96
CA LEU A 20 -10.22 5.06 6.11
C LEU A 20 -8.97 4.77 6.95
N TYR A 21 -8.23 3.76 6.52
CA TYR A 21 -7.00 3.28 7.12
C TYR A 21 -5.85 3.43 6.12
N GLN A 22 -4.68 3.91 6.56
CA GLN A 22 -3.45 3.88 5.77
C GLN A 22 -2.62 2.67 6.20
N TRP A 23 -2.25 1.83 5.24
CA TRP A 23 -1.46 0.62 5.49
C TRP A 23 -0.04 0.72 4.91
N MET A 24 0.20 1.62 3.95
CA MET A 24 1.53 1.89 3.40
C MET A 24 1.69 3.36 3.01
N GLY A 25 2.93 3.86 3.08
CA GLY A 25 3.27 5.23 2.73
C GLY A 25 3.12 6.21 3.89
N GLY A 26 3.04 7.49 3.56
CA GLY A 26 3.00 8.61 4.51
C GLY A 26 2.09 9.73 3.99
N ALA A 27 0.79 9.47 3.87
CA ALA A 27 -0.14 10.50 3.43
C ALA A 27 -0.63 11.35 4.60
N PHE A 28 -0.99 10.73 5.73
CA PHE A 28 -1.53 11.45 6.89
C PHE A 28 -0.47 12.19 7.74
N ASN A 29 0.82 11.93 7.53
CA ASN A 29 1.91 12.70 8.10
C ASN A 29 2.38 13.87 7.20
N ASN A 30 1.68 14.12 6.08
CA ASN A 30 1.90 15.25 5.19
C ASN A 30 0.75 16.27 5.33
N SER A 31 1.09 17.56 5.42
CA SER A 31 0.15 18.66 5.66
C SER A 31 -0.97 18.79 4.61
N ARG A 32 -0.85 18.11 3.46
CA ARG A 32 -1.87 18.08 2.40
C ARG A 32 -3.09 17.20 2.69
N PHE A 33 -2.94 16.18 3.52
CA PHE A 33 -4.02 15.23 3.84
C PHE A 33 -4.37 15.19 5.34
N ASN A 34 -3.78 16.09 6.14
CA ASN A 34 -4.03 16.23 7.58
C ASN A 34 -5.50 16.58 7.92
N SER A 35 -6.32 16.96 6.94
CA SER A 35 -7.76 17.18 7.11
C SER A 35 -8.60 15.90 7.05
N LEU A 36 -8.02 14.78 6.59
CA LEU A 36 -8.69 13.48 6.59
C LEU A 36 -8.35 12.79 7.92
N ALA A 37 -9.37 12.41 8.69
CA ALA A 37 -9.25 11.60 9.91
C ALA A 37 -8.85 10.16 9.55
N GLY A 38 -7.64 10.00 9.01
CA GLY A 38 -7.08 8.72 8.64
C GLY A 38 -6.53 7.98 9.85
N ILE A 39 -6.88 6.71 9.96
CA ILE A 39 -6.36 5.82 11.00
C ILE A 39 -5.16 5.06 10.41
N MET A 40 -4.10 4.79 11.19
CA MET A 40 -3.06 3.88 10.73
C MET A 40 -3.52 2.44 10.92
N ALA A 41 -3.43 1.62 9.89
CA ALA A 41 -3.60 0.17 10.05
C ALA A 41 -2.48 -0.37 10.94
N THR A 42 -2.79 -1.36 11.76
CA THR A 42 -1.81 -2.02 12.62
C THR A 42 -1.15 -3.14 11.81
N VAL A 43 0.18 -3.12 11.69
CA VAL A 43 0.93 -4.22 11.07
C VAL A 43 1.24 -5.24 12.16
N ASP A 44 0.66 -6.43 12.05
CA ASP A 44 0.80 -7.52 13.01
C ASP A 44 2.08 -8.33 12.73
N ASP A 45 2.40 -8.57 11.45
CA ASP A 45 3.60 -9.31 11.04
C ASP A 45 4.05 -8.94 9.62
N ILE A 46 5.35 -9.14 9.35
CA ILE A 46 5.96 -8.99 8.03
C ILE A 46 6.87 -10.19 7.76
N THR A 47 6.54 -10.98 6.75
CA THR A 47 7.38 -12.10 6.29
C THR A 47 7.96 -11.79 4.91
N ILE A 48 9.29 -11.87 4.79
CA ILE A 48 10.01 -11.60 3.54
C ILE A 48 10.76 -12.86 3.10
N THR A 49 10.58 -13.22 1.83
CA THR A 49 11.28 -14.32 1.15
C THR A 49 11.87 -13.79 -0.17
N PRO A 50 12.76 -14.54 -0.84
CA PRO A 50 13.42 -14.05 -2.05
C PRO A 50 12.47 -13.58 -3.17
N THR A 51 11.26 -14.12 -3.25
CA THR A 51 10.29 -13.81 -4.31
C THR A 51 8.96 -13.27 -3.79
N ARG A 52 8.79 -13.17 -2.46
CA ARG A 52 7.53 -12.74 -1.84
C ARG A 52 7.75 -11.88 -0.61
N THR A 53 6.95 -10.82 -0.49
CA THR A 53 6.80 -10.04 0.74
C THR A 53 5.35 -10.10 1.19
N ILE A 54 5.13 -10.47 2.45
CA ILE A 54 3.81 -10.70 3.02
C ILE A 54 3.63 -9.76 4.21
N TYR A 55 2.55 -8.97 4.20
CA TYR A 55 2.13 -8.14 5.33
C TYR A 55 0.83 -8.69 5.90
N LEU A 56 0.85 -8.97 7.21
CA LEU A 56 -0.36 -9.22 7.99
C LEU A 56 -0.73 -7.94 8.73
N LEU A 57 -1.93 -7.44 8.51
CA LEU A 57 -2.36 -6.17 9.09
C LEU A 57 -3.83 -6.17 9.52
N ALA A 58 -4.15 -5.34 10.49
CA ALA A 58 -5.49 -5.11 11.00
C ALA A 58 -5.96 -3.68 10.69
N ALA A 59 -7.18 -3.55 10.17
CA ALA A 59 -7.86 -2.28 9.91
C ALA A 59 -9.30 -2.37 10.42
N GLY A 60 -9.52 -1.86 11.63
CA GLY A 60 -10.81 -1.99 12.31
C GLY A 60 -11.17 -3.46 12.58
N PRO A 61 -12.39 -3.91 12.25
CA PRO A 61 -12.82 -5.30 12.44
C PRO A 61 -12.32 -6.26 11.35
N MET A 62 -11.45 -5.82 10.43
CA MET A 62 -10.92 -6.64 9.34
C MET A 62 -9.44 -6.92 9.50
N ARG A 63 -9.04 -8.14 9.19
CA ARG A 63 -7.65 -8.57 8.98
C ARG A 63 -7.35 -8.72 7.51
N PHE A 64 -6.15 -8.34 7.10
CA PHE A 64 -5.69 -8.42 5.73
C PHE A 64 -4.35 -9.13 5.63
N ASN A 65 -4.18 -9.88 4.55
CA ASN A 65 -2.92 -10.47 4.13
C ASN A 65 -2.57 -9.93 2.75
N PHE A 66 -1.59 -9.01 2.68
CA PHE A 66 -1.06 -8.48 1.43
C PHE A 66 0.20 -9.23 1.04
N THR A 67 0.18 -9.91 -0.10
CA THR A 67 1.34 -10.62 -0.64
C THR A 67 1.79 -9.98 -1.95
N PHE A 68 3.00 -9.43 -1.94
CA PHE A 68 3.73 -8.95 -3.10
C PHE A 68 4.56 -10.08 -3.69
N LEU A 69 4.36 -10.37 -4.97
CA LEU A 69 5.15 -11.36 -5.71
C LEU A 69 6.03 -10.65 -6.74
N SER A 70 7.32 -10.96 -6.74
CA SER A 70 8.22 -10.72 -7.86
C SER A 70 8.65 -12.08 -8.41
N PRO A 71 8.04 -12.58 -9.49
CA PRO A 71 8.48 -13.83 -10.11
C PRO A 71 9.91 -13.62 -10.63
N ILE A 72 10.84 -14.40 -10.11
CA ILE A 72 12.15 -14.58 -10.74
C ILE A 72 12.04 -15.95 -11.40
N GLU A 73 11.72 -16.02 -12.69
CA GLU A 73 11.98 -17.23 -13.47
C GLU A 73 13.43 -17.12 -13.97
N PRO A 74 14.37 -17.92 -13.42
CA PRO A 74 15.77 -17.85 -13.80
C PRO A 74 16.08 -18.45 -15.18
N GLU A 75 15.08 -18.96 -15.91
CA GLU A 75 15.31 -19.78 -17.12
C GLU A 75 14.83 -19.14 -18.43
N ASP A 76 14.11 -18.01 -18.41
CA ASP A 76 13.66 -17.32 -19.63
C ASP A 76 14.07 -15.83 -19.65
N LEU A 77 15.12 -15.54 -20.42
CA LEU A 77 15.67 -14.19 -20.62
C LEU A 77 14.70 -13.24 -21.35
N ALA A 78 13.69 -13.75 -22.05
CA ALA A 78 12.68 -12.92 -22.70
C ALA A 78 11.61 -12.40 -21.71
N LEU A 79 11.32 -13.16 -20.65
CA LEU A 79 10.33 -12.80 -19.62
C LEU A 79 10.90 -11.92 -18.50
N GLN A 80 12.23 -11.87 -18.33
CA GLN A 80 12.89 -10.94 -17.40
C GLN A 80 12.71 -9.45 -17.76
N SER A 81 12.33 -9.14 -19.00
CA SER A 81 12.17 -7.74 -19.46
C SER A 81 10.81 -7.12 -19.09
N PHE A 82 9.89 -7.90 -18.52
CA PHE A 82 8.59 -7.41 -18.06
C PHE A 82 8.49 -7.53 -16.53
N PRO A 83 8.73 -6.44 -15.77
CA PRO A 83 8.52 -6.46 -14.33
C PRO A 83 7.01 -6.54 -14.02
N PHE A 84 6.45 -7.75 -13.97
CA PHE A 84 5.12 -8.00 -13.44
C PHE A 84 5.21 -8.23 -11.93
N GLY A 85 4.81 -7.23 -11.15
CA GLY A 85 4.57 -7.41 -9.71
C GLY A 85 3.10 -7.79 -9.49
N TYR A 86 2.84 -8.92 -8.83
CA TYR A 86 1.48 -9.27 -8.41
C TYR A 86 1.24 -8.83 -6.97
N VAL A 87 0.05 -8.34 -6.69
CA VAL A 87 -0.44 -8.10 -5.33
C VAL A 87 -1.64 -8.99 -5.10
N TYR A 88 -1.50 -9.94 -4.20
CA TYR A 88 -2.60 -10.74 -3.69
C TYR A 88 -3.07 -10.14 -2.37
N VAL A 89 -4.39 -10.02 -2.19
CA VAL A 89 -5.00 -9.48 -0.98
C VAL A 89 -6.06 -10.45 -0.49
N ASP A 90 -5.87 -10.97 0.71
CA ASP A 90 -6.90 -11.69 1.45
C ASP A 90 -7.47 -10.77 2.52
N ALA A 91 -8.78 -10.85 2.78
CA ALA A 91 -9.48 -10.04 3.77
C ALA A 91 -10.45 -10.90 4.56
N THR A 92 -10.30 -10.92 5.87
CA THR A 92 -11.12 -11.74 6.77
C THR A 92 -11.69 -10.89 7.90
N SER A 93 -12.99 -11.05 8.18
CA SER A 93 -13.61 -10.42 9.35
C SER A 93 -13.11 -11.06 10.65
N SER A 94 -12.78 -10.21 11.62
CA SER A 94 -12.39 -10.64 12.96
C SER A 94 -13.55 -10.71 13.96
N ASP A 95 -14.70 -10.12 13.62
CA ASP A 95 -15.90 -10.07 14.48
C ASP A 95 -17.04 -10.99 13.98
N GLY A 96 -16.88 -11.62 12.81
CA GLY A 96 -17.84 -12.52 12.19
C GLY A 96 -18.93 -11.82 11.36
N ASN A 97 -18.91 -10.50 11.24
CA ASN A 97 -19.88 -9.73 10.47
C ASN A 97 -19.40 -9.50 9.02
N ALA A 98 -20.36 -9.16 8.15
CA ALA A 98 -20.06 -8.72 6.80
C ALA A 98 -19.68 -7.23 6.81
N HIS A 99 -18.62 -6.89 6.08
CA HIS A 99 -18.11 -5.51 5.98
C HIS A 99 -17.94 -5.09 4.52
N ASN A 100 -18.11 -3.80 4.24
CA ASN A 100 -17.76 -3.22 2.95
C ASN A 100 -16.28 -2.82 2.97
N VAL A 101 -15.51 -3.42 2.07
CA VAL A 101 -14.06 -3.22 2.00
C VAL A 101 -13.65 -2.67 0.64
N GLN A 102 -12.83 -1.63 0.67
CA GLN A 102 -12.16 -1.08 -0.51
C GLN A 102 -10.65 -1.03 -0.25
N VAL A 103 -9.85 -1.41 -1.24
CA VAL A 103 -8.38 -1.36 -1.17
C VAL A 103 -7.87 -0.46 -2.28
N TYR A 104 -6.95 0.43 -1.94
CA TYR A 104 -6.29 1.34 -2.87
C TYR A 104 -4.78 1.26 -2.70
N SER A 105 -4.07 1.30 -3.83
CA SER A 105 -2.61 1.37 -3.90
C SER A 105 -2.21 2.25 -5.08
N ASP A 106 -1.18 3.08 -4.89
CA ASP A 106 -0.56 3.85 -5.95
C ASP A 106 0.96 3.99 -5.79
N LEU A 107 1.59 4.27 -6.93
CA LEU A 107 3.01 4.48 -7.10
C LEU A 107 3.21 5.89 -7.65
N SER A 108 3.77 6.79 -6.86
CA SER A 108 4.11 8.14 -7.34
C SER A 108 5.56 8.20 -7.82
N GLY A 109 5.76 8.61 -9.08
CA GLY A 109 7.07 8.75 -9.71
C GLY A 109 7.47 10.21 -9.90
N GLY A 110 8.48 10.68 -9.18
CA GLY A 110 9.25 11.90 -9.48
C GLY A 110 8.63 13.25 -9.06
N PRO A 111 9.48 14.28 -8.80
CA PRO A 111 9.00 15.62 -8.49
C PRO A 111 8.50 16.29 -9.78
N SER A 112 7.30 16.89 -9.74
CA SER A 112 6.84 17.76 -10.83
C SER A 112 7.70 19.03 -10.84
N GLY A 113 8.76 19.05 -11.64
CA GLY A 113 9.51 20.26 -11.95
C GLY A 113 8.57 21.24 -12.63
N LYS A 114 8.15 22.29 -11.92
CA LYS A 114 7.56 23.46 -12.57
C LYS A 114 8.68 24.18 -13.30
N PHE A 115 8.81 23.91 -14.60
CA PHE A 115 9.47 24.84 -15.51
C PHE A 115 8.49 26.00 -15.73
N THR A 116 8.63 27.07 -14.95
CA THR A 116 8.10 28.37 -15.34
C THR A 116 9.22 29.12 -16.04
N SER A 117 9.06 29.36 -17.33
CA SER A 117 9.78 30.41 -18.07
C SER A 117 9.42 31.79 -17.54
#